data_AF-A0A917L9B5-F1
#
_entry.id   AF-A0A917L9B5-F1
#
_cell.length_a   1.000
_cell.length_b   1.000
_cell.length_c   1.000
_cell.angle_alpha   90.00
_cell.angle_beta   90.00
_cell.angle_gamma   90.00
#
_symmetry.space_group_name_H-M   'P 1'
#
loop_
_entity.id
_entity.type
_entity.pdbx_description
1 polymer ?
#
loop_
_entity_poly.entity_id
_entity_poly.type
_entity_poly.pdbx_seq_one_letter_code
_entity_poly.pdbx_strand_id
1 'polypeptide(L)'
;MEQAIADVKNGPFAHAPSGHFQPNAAWLALAALAHNLTRAAGALASAFHAKATTGTIRDHLINVPARLARSARRLTLHLPERWPWRDDFTQFFDLAHAPPPAVEKP
;
A
#
# COMPACT_ATOMS: atom_id res chain seq x y z
N MET A 1 0.00 -19.42 -1.49
CA MET A 1 1.14 -19.18 -2.41
C MET A 1 0.68 -18.79 -3.81
N GLU A 2 -0.13 -19.60 -4.49
CA GLU A 2 -0.56 -19.31 -5.87
C GLU A 2 -1.28 -17.96 -6.06
N GLN A 3 -2.16 -17.59 -5.12
CA GLN A 3 -2.85 -16.29 -5.19
C GLN A 3 -1.89 -15.08 -5.13
N ALA A 4 -0.79 -15.18 -4.38
CA ALA A 4 0.21 -14.11 -4.29
C ALA A 4 1.02 -13.99 -5.60
N ILE A 5 1.34 -15.12 -6.22
CA ILE A 5 2.03 -15.17 -7.52
C ILE A 5 1.12 -14.60 -8.62
N ALA A 6 -0.17 -14.98 -8.61
CA ALA A 6 -1.16 -14.46 -9.55
C ALA A 6 -1.32 -12.94 -9.41
N ASP A 7 -1.35 -12.43 -8.18
CA ASP A 7 -1.49 -11.00 -7.90
C ASP A 7 -0.27 -10.17 -8.35
N VAL A 8 0.95 -10.68 -8.12
CA VAL A 8 2.19 -10.05 -8.64
C VAL A 8 2.22 -10.03 -10.17
N LYS A 9 1.84 -11.15 -10.81
CA LYS A 9 1.76 -11.26 -12.28
C LYS A 9 0.66 -10.39 -12.87
N ASN A 10 -0.45 -10.21 -12.19
CA ASN A 10 -1.55 -9.34 -12.64
C ASN A 10 -1.37 -7.87 -12.21
N GLY A 11 -0.22 -7.52 -11.65
CA GLY A 11 0.07 -6.18 -11.13
C GLY A 11 1.49 -5.73 -11.45
N PRO A 12 2.37 -5.59 -10.44
CA PRO A 12 3.66 -4.92 -10.59
C PRO A 12 4.66 -5.62 -11.52
N PHE A 13 4.46 -6.92 -11.83
CA PHE A 13 5.28 -7.67 -12.80
C PHE A 13 4.43 -8.22 -13.96
N ALA A 14 3.45 -7.44 -14.46
CA ALA A 14 2.67 -7.85 -15.63
C ALA A 14 3.51 -8.05 -16.89
N HIS A 15 4.56 -7.23 -17.06
CA HIS A 15 5.49 -7.33 -18.18
C HIS A 15 6.92 -7.05 -17.71
N ALA A 16 7.89 -7.77 -18.28
CA ALA A 16 9.30 -7.47 -18.07
C ALA A 16 9.71 -6.27 -18.94
N PRO A 17 10.31 -5.21 -18.37
CA PRO A 17 10.57 -3.96 -19.10
C PRO A 17 11.80 -4.02 -20.03
N SER A 18 12.62 -5.08 -19.94
CA SER A 18 13.88 -5.21 -20.71
C SER A 18 14.06 -6.63 -21.26
N GLY A 19 14.83 -6.76 -22.35
CA GLY A 19 15.32 -8.04 -22.85
C GLY A 19 16.50 -8.62 -22.05
N HIS A 20 17.04 -7.87 -21.08
CA HIS A 20 18.18 -8.28 -20.27
C HIS A 20 17.77 -8.79 -18.89
N PHE A 21 18.49 -9.81 -18.39
CA PHE A 21 18.17 -10.46 -17.12
C PHE A 21 18.35 -9.52 -15.91
N GLN A 22 19.44 -8.75 -15.83
CA GLN A 22 19.75 -7.96 -14.63
C GLN A 22 18.75 -6.83 -14.34
N PRO A 23 18.34 -6.02 -15.33
CA PRO A 23 17.27 -5.05 -15.13
C PRO A 23 15.95 -5.70 -14.70
N ASN A 24 15.62 -6.87 -15.25
CA ASN A 24 14.41 -7.60 -14.88
C ASN A 24 14.46 -8.17 -13.46
N ALA A 25 15.64 -8.56 -12.98
CA ALA A 25 15.83 -9.00 -11.59
C ALA A 25 15.60 -7.85 -10.59
N ALA A 26 16.14 -6.66 -10.88
CA ALA A 26 15.88 -5.47 -10.08
C ALA A 26 14.38 -5.10 -10.09
N TRP A 27 13.75 -5.17 -11.26
CA TRP A 27 12.31 -4.94 -11.41
C TRP A 27 11.48 -5.94 -10.59
N LEU A 28 11.85 -7.23 -10.61
CA LEU A 28 11.19 -8.26 -9.82
C LEU A 28 11.31 -7.99 -8.31
N ALA A 29 12.48 -7.55 -7.84
CA ALA A 29 12.67 -7.21 -6.43
C ALA A 29 11.76 -6.04 -6.00
N LEU A 30 11.67 -4.99 -6.83
CA LEU A 30 10.77 -3.86 -6.59
C LEU A 30 9.30 -4.29 -6.62
N ALA A 31 8.92 -5.16 -7.56
CA ALA A 31 7.57 -5.69 -7.65
C ALA A 31 7.17 -6.50 -6.40
N ALA A 32 8.08 -7.34 -5.89
CA ALA A 32 7.87 -8.09 -4.65
C ALA A 32 7.74 -7.17 -3.43
N LEU A 33 8.59 -6.14 -3.32
CA LEU A 33 8.50 -5.13 -2.25
C LEU A 33 7.16 -4.39 -2.30
N ALA A 34 6.76 -3.89 -3.48
CA ALA A 34 5.49 -3.18 -3.66
C ALA A 34 4.28 -4.06 -3.30
N HIS A 35 4.30 -5.34 -3.70
CA HIS A 35 3.26 -6.30 -3.32
C HIS A 35 3.19 -6.48 -1.80
N ASN A 36 4.33 -6.72 -1.14
CA ASN A 36 4.38 -6.92 0.31
C ASN A 36 3.89 -5.69 1.09
N LEU A 37 4.29 -4.49 0.67
CA LEU A 37 3.83 -3.24 1.28
C LEU A 37 2.33 -3.05 1.09
N THR A 38 1.80 -3.38 -0.09
CA THR A 38 0.35 -3.30 -0.35
C THR A 38 -0.42 -4.30 0.52
N ARG A 39 0.09 -5.53 0.69
CA ARG A 39 -0.51 -6.52 1.59
C ARG A 39 -0.47 -6.09 3.05
N ALA A 40 0.65 -5.51 3.50
CA ALA A 40 0.79 -4.98 4.85
C ALA A 40 -0.20 -3.82 5.11
N ALA A 41 -0.34 -2.90 4.14
CA ALA A 41 -1.32 -1.82 4.23
C ALA A 41 -2.75 -2.37 4.38
N GLY A 42 -3.13 -3.36 3.56
CA GLY A 42 -4.44 -4.00 3.66
C GLY A 42 -4.67 -4.70 5.01
N ALA A 43 -3.62 -5.33 5.58
CA ALA A 43 -3.71 -5.98 6.89
C ALA A 43 -3.88 -4.99 8.04
N LEU A 44 -3.28 -3.79 7.95
CA LEU A 44 -3.44 -2.71 8.93
C LEU A 44 -4.79 -2.00 8.80
N ALA A 45 -5.35 -1.93 7.59
CA ALA A 45 -6.56 -1.17 7.31
C ALA A 45 -7.83 -1.82 7.88
N SER A 46 -8.07 -3.12 7.62
CA SER A 46 -9.15 -3.88 8.24
C SER A 46 -9.14 -5.36 7.86
N ALA A 47 -9.94 -6.17 8.56
CA ALA A 47 -10.09 -7.61 8.27
C ALA A 47 -10.60 -7.90 6.84
N PHE A 48 -11.39 -6.99 6.26
CA PHE A 48 -11.82 -7.07 4.86
C PHE A 48 -10.62 -6.89 3.91
N HIS A 49 -9.88 -5.78 4.07
CA HIS A 49 -8.73 -5.48 3.24
C HIS A 49 -7.58 -6.48 3.40
N ALA A 50 -7.43 -7.11 4.57
CA ALA A 50 -6.47 -8.18 4.80
C ALA A 50 -6.68 -9.38 3.87
N LYS A 51 -7.92 -9.62 3.41
CA LYS A 51 -8.29 -10.72 2.50
C LYS A 51 -8.51 -10.26 1.06
N ALA A 52 -8.55 -8.96 0.79
CA ALA A 52 -8.79 -8.40 -0.53
C ALA A 52 -7.61 -8.64 -1.50
N THR A 53 -7.87 -8.47 -2.80
CA THR A 53 -6.82 -8.45 -3.84
C THR A 53 -6.00 -7.16 -3.72
N THR A 54 -4.75 -7.14 -4.21
CA THR A 54 -3.99 -5.86 -4.19
C THR A 54 -4.57 -4.83 -5.14
N GLY A 55 -5.32 -5.23 -6.16
CA GLY A 55 -6.11 -4.32 -6.99
C GLY A 55 -7.13 -3.55 -6.16
N THR A 56 -7.92 -4.26 -5.35
CA THR A 56 -8.90 -3.66 -4.43
C THR A 56 -8.22 -2.77 -3.39
N ILE A 57 -7.12 -3.23 -2.79
CA ILE A 57 -6.36 -2.42 -1.81
C ILE A 57 -5.84 -1.13 -2.47
N ARG A 58 -5.35 -1.20 -3.72
CA ARG A 58 -4.89 -0.01 -4.44
C ARG A 58 -6.02 0.96 -4.72
N ASP A 59 -7.15 0.46 -5.22
CA ASP A 59 -8.32 1.28 -5.54
C ASP A 59 -8.90 1.97 -4.31
N HIS A 60 -9.06 1.20 -3.23
CA HIS A 60 -9.60 1.73 -1.99
C HIS A 60 -8.56 2.57 -1.26
N LEU A 61 -7.37 2.07 -0.92
CA LEU A 61 -6.54 2.70 0.12
C LEU A 61 -5.34 3.52 -0.40
N ILE A 62 -4.96 3.38 -1.67
CA ILE A 62 -3.72 3.99 -2.20
C ILE A 62 -4.02 5.06 -3.26
N ASN A 63 -4.79 4.72 -4.28
CA ASN A 63 -5.16 5.59 -5.39
C ASN A 63 -6.36 6.48 -5.02
N VAL A 64 -6.36 7.02 -3.80
CA VAL A 64 -7.46 7.84 -3.28
C VAL A 64 -7.42 9.22 -3.94
N PRO A 65 -8.54 9.72 -4.51
CA PRO A 65 -8.61 11.07 -5.02
C PRO A 65 -8.55 12.07 -3.86
N ALA A 66 -7.36 12.56 -3.56
CA ALA A 66 -7.11 13.46 -2.45
C ALA A 66 -6.35 14.71 -2.89
N ARG A 67 -6.64 15.84 -2.24
CA ARG A 67 -5.93 17.10 -2.50
C ARG A 67 -4.90 17.34 -1.40
N LEU A 68 -3.64 17.45 -1.78
CA LEU A 68 -2.56 17.83 -0.87
C LEU A 68 -2.49 19.37 -0.76
N ALA A 69 -2.65 19.88 0.45
CA ALA A 69 -2.43 21.29 0.77
C ALA A 69 -1.22 21.40 1.71
N ARG A 70 -0.38 22.41 1.49
CA ARG A 70 0.74 22.74 2.39
C ARG A 70 0.55 24.14 2.93
N SER A 71 0.54 24.27 4.25
CA SER A 71 0.54 25.58 4.92
C SER A 71 1.61 25.59 6.00
N ALA A 72 2.44 26.65 5.99
CA ALA A 72 3.66 26.73 6.79
C ALA A 72 4.49 25.43 6.69
N ARG A 73 4.54 24.63 7.77
CA ARG A 73 5.27 23.36 7.87
C ARG A 73 4.35 22.13 8.03
N ARG A 74 3.05 22.29 7.75
CA ARG A 74 2.06 21.20 7.84
C ARG A 74 1.58 20.82 6.43
N LEU A 75 1.64 19.52 6.14
CA LEU A 75 0.97 18.91 5.00
C LEU A 75 -0.40 18.43 5.47
N THR A 76 -1.45 18.84 4.78
CA THR A 76 -2.83 18.43 5.02
C THR A 76 -3.33 17.71 3.78
N LEU A 77 -3.78 16.47 3.96
CA LEU A 77 -4.42 15.68 2.92
C LEU A 77 -5.94 15.82 3.04
N HIS A 78 -6.58 16.48 2.08
CA HIS A 78 -8.03 16.58 2.02
C HIS A 78 -8.60 15.36 1.30
N LEU A 79 -9.31 14.52 2.05
CA LEU A 79 -9.96 13.31 1.57
C LEU A 79 -11.41 13.60 1.12
N PRO A 80 -12.01 12.77 0.25
CA PRO A 80 -13.40 12.98 -0.18
C PRO A 80 -14.40 12.82 0.97
N GLU A 81 -15.49 13.60 0.93
CA GLU A 81 -16.43 13.73 2.05
C GLU A 81 -17.33 12.51 2.27
N ARG A 82 -17.73 11.81 1.20
CA ARG A 82 -18.62 10.64 1.24
C ARG A 82 -17.91 9.39 0.72
N TRP A 83 -16.70 9.19 1.23
CA TRP A 83 -15.82 8.12 0.79
C TRP A 83 -15.94 6.90 1.71
N PRO A 84 -16.38 5.72 1.20
CA PRO A 84 -16.77 4.59 2.04
C PRO A 84 -15.62 3.94 2.83
N TRP A 85 -14.36 4.08 2.39
CA TRP A 85 -13.21 3.45 3.04
C TRP A 85 -12.39 4.44 3.89
N ARG A 86 -12.99 5.57 4.28
CA ARG A 86 -12.33 6.60 5.11
C ARG A 86 -11.79 6.01 6.40
N ASP A 87 -12.60 5.24 7.11
CA ASP A 87 -12.21 4.71 8.43
C ASP A 87 -11.08 3.70 8.30
N ASP A 88 -11.16 2.79 7.31
CA ASP A 88 -10.10 1.83 6.99
C ASP A 88 -8.78 2.54 6.64
N PHE A 89 -8.85 3.60 5.82
CA PHE A 89 -7.68 4.40 5.46
C PHE A 89 -7.08 5.12 6.66
N THR A 90 -7.93 5.70 7.51
CA THR A 90 -7.49 6.44 8.71
C THR A 90 -6.80 5.49 9.67
N GLN A 91 -7.37 4.30 9.90
CA GLN A 91 -6.76 3.25 10.70
C GLN A 91 -5.39 2.83 10.16
N PHE A 92 -5.29 2.55 8.86
CA PHE A 92 -4.01 2.25 8.22
C PHE A 92 -3.00 3.39 8.40
N PHE A 93 -3.43 4.64 8.15
CA PHE A 93 -2.57 5.81 8.22
C PHE A 93 -2.03 6.00 9.64
N ASP A 94 -2.88 5.92 10.66
CA ASP A 94 -2.50 6.11 12.06
C ASP A 94 -1.55 5.01 12.53
N LEU A 95 -1.81 3.75 12.18
CA LEU A 95 -0.95 2.63 12.55
C LEU A 95 0.40 2.66 11.82
N ALA A 96 0.42 3.04 10.55
CA ALA A 96 1.65 3.13 9.77
C ALA A 96 2.57 4.27 10.21
N HIS A 97 2.00 5.33 10.81
CA HIS A 97 2.74 6.49 11.31
C HIS A 97 2.84 6.53 12.84
N ALA A 98 2.39 5.47 13.53
CA ALA A 98 2.51 5.36 14.98
C ALA A 98 4.00 5.38 15.36
N PRO A 99 4.38 6.06 16.46
CA PRO A 99 5.74 5.97 16.97
C PRO A 99 6.06 4.51 17.30
N PRO A 100 7.32 4.07 17.13
CA PRO A 100 7.70 2.72 17.51
C PRO A 100 7.33 2.48 18.97
N PRO A 101 6.84 1.28 19.32
CA PRO A 101 6.51 0.97 20.71
C PRO A 101 7.74 1.24 21.58
N ALA A 102 7.52 1.85 22.75
CA ALA A 102 8.59 2.09 23.69
C ALA A 102 9.26 0.74 23.99
N VAL A 103 10.56 0.64 23.72
CA VAL A 103 11.34 -0.52 24.14
C VAL A 103 11.35 -0.47 25.66
N GLU A 104 10.56 -1.34 26.29
CA GLU A 104 10.62 -1.55 27.72
C GLU A 104 12.03 -2.06 28.03
N LYS A 105 12.81 -1.25 28.75
CA LYS A 105 14.15 -1.66 29.17
C LYS A 105 13.99 -2.78 30.21
N PRO A 106 14.77 -3.87 30.12
CA PRO A 106 14.72 -4.95 31.08
C PRO A 106 15.09 -4.50 32.50
#